data_AF-A0A151WYG9-F1
#
_entry.id   AF-A0A151WYG9-F1
#
_cell.length_a   1.000
_cell.length_b   1.000
_cell.length_c   1.000
_cell.angle_alpha   90.00
_cell.angle_beta   90.00
_cell.angle_gamma   90.00
#
_symmetry.space_group_name_H-M   'P 1'
#
loop_
_entity.id
_entity.type
_entity.pdbx_description
1 polymer ?
#
loop_
_entity_poly.entity_id
_entity_poly.type
_entity_poly.pdbx_seq_one_letter_code
_entity_poly.pdbx_strand_id
1 'polypeptide(L)'
;MPRTYSNSEYADMVFVYGFCNGNALKAVREYARRFPNRRVPNRRVFMLTFNRLRETGSFSIRQENNRFQAALRRDLQAGNRILQHFDNHPETSVRNASAVLGVSPQKTHK
;
A
#
# COMPACT_ATOMS: atom_id res chain seq x y z
N MET A 1 4.78 -4.43 21.66
CA MET A 1 5.63 -5.10 20.65
C MET A 1 5.27 -4.57 19.27
N PRO A 2 6.25 -4.19 18.43
CA PRO A 2 5.97 -3.67 17.09
C PRO A 2 5.16 -4.70 16.26
N ARG A 3 4.19 -4.20 15.48
CA ARG A 3 3.35 -5.04 14.61
C ARG A 3 4.08 -5.51 13.35
N THR A 4 5.26 -4.97 13.08
CA THR A 4 6.09 -5.19 11.88
C THR A 4 7.47 -5.72 12.27
N TYR A 5 8.13 -6.40 11.33
CA TYR A 5 9.50 -6.90 11.49
C TYR A 5 10.49 -5.98 10.78
N SER A 6 11.76 -6.06 11.15
CA SER A 6 12.85 -5.39 10.42
C SER A 6 13.14 -6.08 9.08
N ASN A 7 13.81 -5.38 8.16
CA ASN A 7 14.25 -5.98 6.89
C ASN A 7 15.18 -7.19 7.10
N SER A 8 16.06 -7.15 8.10
CA SER A 8 16.89 -8.30 8.46
C SER A 8 16.05 -9.50 8.89
N GLU A 9 15.04 -9.28 9.74
CA GLU A 9 14.15 -10.36 10.15
C GLU A 9 13.34 -10.91 8.96
N TYR A 10 12.87 -10.05 8.05
CA TYR A 10 12.18 -10.49 6.83
C TYR A 10 13.10 -11.31 5.91
N ALA A 11 14.35 -10.89 5.73
CA ALA A 11 15.33 -11.63 4.96
C ALA A 11 15.60 -13.02 5.56
N ASP A 12 15.77 -13.08 6.89
CA ASP A 12 15.94 -14.34 7.62
C ASP A 12 14.71 -15.26 7.49
N MET A 13 13.50 -14.70 7.47
CA MET A 13 12.28 -15.46 7.22
C MET A 13 12.27 -16.07 5.82
N VAL A 14 12.62 -15.30 4.79
CA VAL A 14 12.70 -15.80 3.41
C VAL A 14 13.76 -16.89 3.29
N PHE A 15 14.93 -16.69 3.89
CA PHE A 15 16.00 -17.67 3.88
C PHE A 15 15.58 -18.99 4.54
N VAL A 16 15.01 -18.93 5.74
CA VAL A 16 14.54 -20.13 6.46
C VAL A 16 13.38 -20.82 5.74
N TYR A 17 12.47 -20.04 5.13
CA TYR A 17 11.38 -20.59 4.35
C TYR A 17 11.87 -21.35 3.10
N GLY A 18 12.85 -20.76 2.40
CA GLY A 18 13.53 -21.40 1.27
C GLY A 18 14.30 -22.65 1.70
N PHE A 19 15.05 -22.59 2.80
CA PHE A 19 15.75 -23.75 3.39
C PHE A 19 14.78 -24.90 3.72
N CYS A 20 13.56 -24.57 4.15
CA CYS A 20 12.51 -25.54 4.44
C CYS A 20 11.71 -25.97 3.19
N ASN A 21 12.20 -25.68 1.99
CA ASN A 21 11.57 -26.01 0.71
C ASN A 21 10.10 -25.52 0.61
N GLY A 22 9.83 -24.32 1.12
CA GLY A 22 8.49 -23.73 1.13
C GLY A 22 7.54 -24.30 2.19
N ASN A 23 8.00 -25.17 3.10
CA ASN A 23 7.19 -25.68 4.20
C ASN A 23 7.17 -24.70 5.38
N ALA A 24 6.06 -23.96 5.52
CA ALA A 24 5.94 -22.91 6.53
C ALA A 24 5.93 -23.44 7.98
N LEU A 25 5.41 -24.65 8.22
CA LEU A 25 5.40 -25.25 9.56
C LEU A 25 6.79 -25.72 10.00
N LYS A 26 7.61 -26.22 9.07
CA LYS A 26 9.02 -26.50 9.32
C LYS A 26 9.80 -25.20 9.52
N ALA A 27 9.54 -24.18 8.70
CA ALA A 27 10.20 -22.88 8.78
C ALA A 27 10.00 -22.18 10.14
N VAL A 28 8.79 -22.24 10.73
CA VAL A 28 8.53 -21.68 12.07
C VAL A 28 9.43 -22.33 13.13
N ARG A 29 9.51 -23.67 13.13
CA ARG A 29 10.34 -24.43 14.08
C ARG A 29 11.82 -24.11 13.88
N GLU A 30 12.26 -24.07 12.62
CA GLU A 30 13.65 -23.80 12.29
C GLU A 30 14.06 -22.35 12.62
N TYR A 31 13.17 -21.38 12.41
CA TYR A 31 13.41 -19.98 12.77
C TYR A 31 13.56 -19.80 14.27
N ALA A 32 12.67 -20.43 15.07
CA ALA A 32 12.77 -20.42 16.52
C ALA A 32 14.08 -21.05 17.02
N ARG A 33 14.53 -22.14 16.38
CA ARG A 33 15.80 -22.80 16.70
C ARG A 33 17.01 -21.93 16.37
N ARG A 34 17.01 -21.23 15.23
CA ARG A 34 18.13 -20.36 14.81
C ARG A 34 18.19 -19.04 15.55
N PHE A 35 17.05 -18.50 15.97
CA PHE A 35 16.93 -17.18 16.58
C PHE A 35 16.16 -17.24 17.92
N PRO A 36 16.71 -17.89 18.96
CA PRO A 36 15.99 -18.17 20.20
C PRO A 36 15.57 -16.90 20.97
N ASN A 37 16.29 -15.79 20.79
CA ASN A 37 16.02 -14.52 21.44
C ASN A 37 15.12 -13.58 20.61
N ARG A 38 14.57 -14.04 19.48
CA ARG A 38 13.69 -13.24 18.62
C ARG A 38 12.24 -13.71 18.74
N ARG A 39 11.33 -12.79 18.41
CA ARG A 39 9.91 -13.13 18.26
C ARG A 39 9.75 -14.14 17.12
N VAL A 40 9.08 -15.26 17.40
CA VAL A 40 8.78 -16.28 16.40
C VAL A 40 7.57 -15.85 15.55
N PRO A 41 7.71 -15.67 14.22
CA PRO A 41 6.59 -15.33 13.35
C PRO A 41 5.63 -16.51 13.17
N ASN A 42 4.36 -16.24 12.86
CA ASN A 42 3.44 -17.31 12.48
C ASN A 42 3.74 -17.83 11.07
N ARG A 43 3.22 -19.02 10.73
CA ARG A 43 3.43 -19.64 9.41
C ARG A 43 2.99 -18.76 8.22
N ARG A 44 1.94 -17.94 8.40
CA ARG A 44 1.44 -17.04 7.34
C ARG A 44 2.43 -15.92 7.04
N VAL A 45 3.16 -15.42 8.04
CA VAL A 45 4.16 -14.36 7.84
C VAL A 45 5.26 -14.84 6.90
N PHE A 46 5.76 -16.07 7.04
CA PHE A 46 6.75 -16.64 6.11
C PHE A 46 6.24 -16.65 4.67
N MET A 47 5.04 -17.21 4.45
CA MET A 47 4.42 -17.28 3.13
C MET A 47 4.20 -15.89 2.51
N LEU A 48 3.61 -14.96 3.27
CA LEU A 48 3.30 -13.62 2.78
C LEU A 48 4.55 -12.80 2.52
N THR A 49 5.60 -12.97 3.33
CA THR A 49 6.88 -12.26 3.14
C THR A 49 7.55 -12.74 1.85
N PHE A 50 7.61 -14.06 1.64
CA PHE A 50 8.15 -14.64 0.42
C PHE A 50 7.36 -14.22 -0.82
N ASN A 51 6.03 -14.35 -0.79
CA ASN A 51 5.18 -13.97 -1.93
C ASN A 51 5.30 -12.49 -2.25
N ARG A 52 5.31 -11.61 -1.25
CA ARG A 52 5.46 -10.18 -1.47
C ARG A 52 6.80 -9.83 -2.10
N LEU A 53 7.88 -10.44 -1.62
CA LEU A 53 9.20 -10.27 -2.22
C LEU A 53 9.20 -10.76 -3.68
N ARG A 54 8.60 -11.91 -3.96
CA ARG A 54 8.50 -12.48 -5.30
C ARG A 54 7.66 -11.64 -6.26
N GLU A 55 6.52 -11.12 -5.81
CA GLU A 55 5.55 -10.40 -6.64
C GLU A 55 5.92 -8.92 -6.82
N THR A 56 6.51 -8.29 -5.81
CA THR A 56 6.72 -6.84 -5.78
C THR A 56 8.16 -6.40 -5.58
N GLY A 57 9.09 -7.33 -5.32
CA GLY A 57 10.50 -7.02 -5.05
C GLY A 57 10.74 -6.33 -3.69
N SER A 58 9.75 -6.26 -2.80
CA SER A 58 9.85 -5.52 -1.55
C SER A 58 9.19 -6.23 -0.37
N PHE A 59 9.72 -6.03 0.85
CA PHE A 59 9.07 -6.48 2.09
C PHE A 59 7.98 -5.52 2.59
N SER A 60 7.93 -4.31 2.04
CA SER A 60 7.00 -3.25 2.43
C SER A 60 5.56 -3.76 2.43
N ILE A 61 5.00 -3.94 3.63
CA ILE A 61 3.57 -4.15 3.78
C ILE A 61 2.94 -2.89 3.18
N ARG A 62 2.23 -3.02 2.05
CA ARG A 62 1.38 -1.95 1.53
C ARG A 62 0.34 -1.68 2.63
N GLN A 63 0.69 -0.82 3.59
CA GLN A 63 -0.30 -0.17 4.42
C GLN A 63 -1.28 0.52 3.48
N GLU A 64 -2.49 0.69 3.96
CA GLU A 64 -3.66 1.25 3.28
C GLU A 64 -3.49 2.70 2.77
N ASN A 65 -2.27 3.14 2.49
CA ASN A 65 -1.93 4.28 1.65
C ASN A 65 -2.69 4.25 0.32
N ASN A 66 -3.20 3.11 -0.14
CA ASN A 66 -4.08 3.06 -1.30
C ASN A 66 -5.34 3.91 -1.12
N ARG A 67 -5.94 4.01 0.07
CA ARG A 67 -7.13 4.86 0.26
C ARG A 67 -6.78 6.34 0.24
N PHE A 68 -5.72 6.74 0.96
CA PHE A 68 -5.26 8.12 0.97
C PHE A 68 -4.73 8.56 -0.39
N GLN A 69 -3.89 7.75 -1.04
CA GLN A 69 -3.37 8.00 -2.38
C GLN A 69 -4.48 7.97 -3.44
N ALA A 70 -5.47 7.07 -3.32
CA ALA A 70 -6.63 7.09 -4.22
C ALA A 70 -7.55 8.29 -3.97
N ALA A 71 -7.67 8.77 -2.73
CA ALA A 71 -8.39 10.00 -2.42
C ALA A 71 -7.65 11.22 -2.99
N LEU A 72 -6.33 11.31 -2.79
CA LEU A 72 -5.48 12.36 -3.34
C LEU A 72 -5.52 12.37 -4.87
N ARG A 73 -5.41 11.20 -5.53
CA ARG A 73 -5.55 11.09 -6.99
C ARG A 73 -6.91 11.54 -7.49
N ARG A 74 -8.00 11.19 -6.78
CA ARG A 74 -9.35 11.65 -7.14
C ARG A 74 -9.49 13.17 -6.99
N ASP A 75 -8.94 13.75 -5.94
CA ASP A 75 -8.96 15.20 -5.75
C ASP A 75 -8.13 15.93 -6.81
N LEU A 76 -6.94 15.43 -7.15
CA LEU A 76 -6.13 15.98 -8.25
C LEU A 76 -6.85 15.88 -9.62
N GLN A 77 -7.50 14.76 -9.90
CA GLN A 77 -8.28 14.60 -11.13
C GLN A 77 -9.48 15.55 -11.18
N ALA A 78 -10.17 15.76 -10.05
CA ALA A 78 -11.26 16.72 -9.96
C ALA A 78 -10.75 18.16 -10.22
N GLY A 79 -9.64 18.56 -9.60
CA GLY A 79 -9.02 19.87 -9.84
C GLY A 79 -8.64 20.08 -11.31
N ASN A 80 -7.99 19.10 -11.94
CA ASN A 80 -7.60 19.22 -13.35
C ASN A 80 -8.81 19.35 -14.29
N ARG A 81 -9.91 18.65 -14.00
CA ARG A 81 -11.16 18.78 -14.78
C ARG A 81 -11.79 20.17 -14.62
N ILE A 82 -11.70 20.77 -13.43
CA ILE A 82 -12.17 22.13 -13.18
C ILE A 82 -11.34 23.12 -13.99
N LEU A 83 -10.00 23.06 -13.88
CA LEU A 83 -9.10 23.93 -14.63
C LEU A 83 -9.35 23.84 -16.14
N GLN A 84 -9.38 22.62 -16.68
CA GLN A 84 -9.60 22.40 -18.11
C GLN A 84 -10.98 22.89 -18.58
N HIS A 85 -12.01 22.85 -17.74
CA HIS A 85 -13.33 23.35 -18.08
C HIS A 85 -13.34 24.89 -18.20
N PHE A 86 -12.68 25.59 -17.27
CA PHE A 86 -12.58 27.05 -17.32
C PHE A 86 -11.63 27.53 -18.42
N ASP A 87 -10.56 26.79 -18.73
CA ASP A 87 -9.68 27.09 -19.86
C ASP A 87 -10.45 27.03 -21.19
N ASN A 88 -11.39 26.08 -21.33
CA ASN A 88 -12.20 25.93 -22.54
C ASN A 88 -13.43 26.86 -22.58
N HIS A 89 -13.95 27.26 -21.42
CA HIS A 89 -15.18 28.04 -21.28
C HIS A 89 -15.05 29.11 -20.17
N PRO A 90 -14.27 30.19 -20.40
CA PRO A 90 -13.94 31.17 -19.37
C PRO A 90 -15.15 31.96 -18.86
N GLU A 91 -16.20 32.09 -19.66
CA GLU A 91 -17.47 32.75 -19.32
C GLU A 91 -18.40 31.92 -18.42
N THR A 92 -18.06 30.66 -18.14
CA THR A 92 -18.93 29.76 -17.40
C THR A 92 -19.01 30.16 -15.93
N SER A 93 -20.22 30.27 -15.39
CA SER A 93 -20.37 30.52 -13.95
C SER A 93 -19.95 29.31 -13.11
N VAL A 94 -19.41 29.55 -11.92
CA VAL A 94 -19.02 28.51 -10.94
C VAL A 94 -20.15 27.51 -10.67
N ARG A 95 -21.41 27.98 -10.61
CA ARG A 95 -22.59 27.14 -10.41
C ARG A 95 -22.81 26.19 -11.58
N ASN A 96 -22.66 26.68 -12.82
CA ASN A 96 -22.83 25.85 -14.01
C ASN A 96 -21.68 24.83 -14.14
N ALA A 97 -20.43 25.27 -13.93
CA ALA A 97 -19.26 24.38 -13.92
C ALA A 97 -19.41 23.25 -12.89
N SER A 98 -19.91 23.56 -11.69
CA SER A 98 -20.18 22.57 -10.63
C SER A 98 -21.22 21.54 -11.04
N ALA A 99 -22.29 21.96 -11.71
CA ALA A 99 -23.34 21.07 -12.21
C ALA A 99 -22.82 20.15 -13.32
N VAL A 100 -22.04 20.70 -14.27
CA VAL A 100 -21.45 19.93 -15.39
C VAL A 100 -20.42 18.92 -14.91
N LEU A 101 -19.57 19.30 -13.94
CA LEU A 101 -18.46 18.47 -13.47
C LEU A 101 -18.83 17.55 -12.29
N GLY A 102 -20.03 17.68 -11.73
CA GLY A 102 -20.49 16.87 -10.58
C GLY A 102 -19.66 17.10 -9.31
N VAL A 103 -19.08 18.29 -9.15
CA VAL A 103 -18.24 18.69 -8.01
C VAL A 103 -18.94 19.79 -7.19
N SER A 104 -18.68 19.86 -5.89
CA SER A 104 -19.33 20.86 -5.04
C SER A 104 -18.84 22.28 -5.39
N PRO A 105 -19.73 23.30 -5.34
CA PRO A 105 -19.35 24.69 -5.66
C PRO A 105 -18.15 25.23 -4.87
N GLN A 106 -17.96 24.74 -3.64
CA GLN A 106 -16.81 25.09 -2.79
C GLN A 106 -15.48 24.53 -3.32
N LYS A 107 -15.49 23.37 -3.98
CA LYS A 107 -14.30 22.80 -4.62
C LYS A 107 -14.01 23.46 -5.97
N THR A 108 -15.03 23.95 -6.66
CA THR A 108 -14.91 24.60 -7.97
C THR A 108 -14.35 26.02 -7.91
N HIS A 109 -14.41 26.66 -6.73
CA HIS A 109 -13.86 28.01 -6.47
C HIS A 109 -12.43 28.00 -5.88
N LYS A 110 -11.92 26.83 -5.47
CA LYS A 110 -10.57 26.70 -4.91
C LYS A 110 -9.53 26.55 -5.99
#